data_AF-A0A524P537-F1
#
_entry.id   AF-A0A524P537-F1
#
_cell.length_a   1.000
_cell.length_b   1.000
_cell.length_c   1.000
_cell.angle_alpha   90.00
_cell.angle_beta   90.00
_cell.angle_gamma   90.00
#
_symmetry.space_group_name_H-M   'P 1'
#
loop_
_entity.id
_entity.type
_entity.pdbx_description
1 polymer ?
#
loop_
_entity_poly.entity_id
_entity_poly.type
_entity_poly.pdbx_seq_one_letter_code
_entity_poly.pdbx_strand_id
1 'polypeptide(L)' 'METKQVCGIINLIPFTCLLGTPIAAMLKRLKEDYPNAAITTFKFDGGAEVNILTRLEAFMHQAHQYVNR' A
#
# COMPACT_ATOMS: atom_id res chain seq x y z
N MET A 1 -13.95 -10.84 -20.00
CA MET A 1 -13.02 -10.01 -19.20
C MET A 1 -13.20 -10.46 -17.76
N GLU A 2 -12.28 -11.26 -17.23
CA GLU A 2 -12.38 -11.79 -15.87
C GLU A 2 -12.01 -10.67 -14.88
N THR A 3 -12.97 -10.21 -14.08
CA THR A 3 -12.72 -9.17 -13.08
C THR A 3 -12.04 -9.81 -11.87
N LYS A 4 -10.72 -9.61 -11.74
CA LYS A 4 -9.99 -10.00 -10.53
C LYS A 4 -10.45 -9.15 -9.36
N GLN A 5 -10.79 -9.78 -8.24
CA GLN A 5 -11.09 -9.10 -6.99
C GLN A 5 -9.81 -8.43 -6.44
N VAL A 6 -9.92 -7.16 -6.04
CA VAL A 6 -8.81 -6.40 -5.47
C VAL A 6 -8.84 -6.53 -3.95
N CYS A 7 -7.73 -6.99 -3.37
CA CYS A 7 -7.61 -7.24 -1.93
C CYS A 7 -6.86 -6.13 -1.18
N GLY A 8 -6.27 -5.16 -1.89
CA GLY A 8 -5.50 -4.06 -1.32
C GLY A 8 -4.83 -3.18 -2.36
N ILE A 9 -4.29 -2.04 -1.92
CA ILE A 9 -3.63 -1.03 -2.74
C ILE A 9 -2.25 -0.70 -2.15
N ILE A 10 -1.23 -0.75 -3.01
CA ILE A 10 0.13 -0.30 -2.69
C ILE A 10 0.50 0.87 -3.62
N ASN A 11 0.87 2.01 -3.04
CA ASN A 11 1.55 3.08 -3.77
C ASN A 11 3.06 2.98 -3.57
N LEU A 12 3.79 2.65 -4.64
CA LEU A 12 5.24 2.54 -4.63
C LEU A 12 5.85 3.83 -5.19
N ILE A 13 6.69 4.50 -4.41
CA ILE A 13 7.35 5.75 -4.76
C ILE A 13 8.86 5.49 -4.88
N PRO A 14 9.37 5.20 -6.09
CA PRO A 14 10.81 5.10 -6.33
C PRO A 14 11.46 6.50 -6.35
N PHE A 15 12.66 6.62 -5.78
CA PHE A 15 13.56 7.76 -5.79
C PHE A 15 12.93 9.11 -5.42
N THR A 16 11.92 9.12 -4.55
CA THR A 16 11.23 10.35 -4.10
C THR A 16 10.66 11.16 -5.28
N CYS A 17 9.96 10.49 -6.19
CA CYS A 17 9.20 11.15 -7.25
C CYS A 17 8.15 12.13 -6.66
N LEU A 18 8.20 13.40 -7.09
CA LEU A 18 7.30 14.49 -6.66
C LEU A 18 5.82 14.12 -6.79
N LEU A 19 5.45 13.29 -7.78
CA LEU A 19 4.08 12.85 -8.03
C LEU A 19 3.59 11.78 -7.04
N GLY A 20 4.48 11.07 -6.36
CA GLY A 20 4.10 10.06 -5.38
C GLY A 20 3.50 10.67 -4.09
N THR A 21 3.89 11.90 -3.75
CA THR A 21 3.46 12.57 -2.52
C THR A 21 1.99 12.98 -2.54
N PRO A 22 1.46 13.63 -3.59
CA PRO A 22 0.03 13.88 -3.73
C PRO A 22 -0.81 12.60 -3.67
N ILE A 23 -0.37 11.52 -4.32
CA ILE A 23 -1.06 10.22 -4.30
C ILE A 23 -1.09 9.64 -2.88
N ALA A 24 0.02 9.73 -2.13
CA ALA A 24 0.06 9.29 -0.75
C ALA A 24 -0.95 10.05 0.14
N ALA A 25 -1.14 11.35 -0.10
CA ALA A 25 -2.16 12.14 0.59
C ALA A 25 -3.59 11.70 0.25
N MET A 26 -3.87 11.38 -1.02
CA MET A 26 -5.16 10.82 -1.44
C MET A 26 -5.41 9.44 -0.81
N LEU A 27 -4.40 8.58 -0.77
CA LEU A 27 -4.51 7.26 -0.16
C LEU A 27 -4.72 7.31 1.35
N LYS A 28 -4.22 8.34 2.03
CA LYS A 28 -4.53 8.57 3.44
C LYS A 28 -6.03 8.74 3.65
N ARG A 29 -6.67 9.60 2.85
CA ARG A 29 -8.14 9.79 2.89
C ARG A 29 -8.88 8.51 2.53
N LEU A 30 -8.41 7.77 1.52
CA LEU A 30 -9.00 6.47 1.16
C LEU A 30 -8.93 5.47 2.32
N LYS A 31 -7.84 5.46 3.09
CA LYS A 31 -7.70 4.62 4.28
C LYS A 31 -8.65 5.02 5.42
N GLU A 32 -8.98 6.30 5.53
CA GLU A 32 -9.99 6.80 6.48
C GLU A 32 -11.40 6.39 6.07
N ASP A 33 -11.72 6.45 4.78
CA ASP A 33 -13.02 6.03 4.23
C ASP A 33 -13.21 4.50 4.27
N TYR A 34 -12.10 3.75 4.13
CA TYR A 34 -12.07 2.27 4.13
C TYR A 34 -11.09 1.74 5.19
N PRO A 35 -11.41 1.83 6.49
CA PRO A 35 -10.48 1.50 7.58
C PRO A 35 -10.03 0.04 7.61
N ASN A 36 -10.82 -0.85 6.99
CA ASN A 36 -10.51 -2.28 6.91
C ASN A 36 -9.72 -2.65 5.66
N ALA A 37 -9.60 -1.76 4.66
CA ALA A 37 -8.89 -2.06 3.43
C ALA A 37 -7.38 -2.02 3.65
N ALA A 38 -6.66 -2.97 3.02
CA ALA A 38 -5.21 -2.97 3.03
C ALA A 38 -4.68 -1.88 2.08
N ILE A 39 -4.30 -0.72 2.63
CA ILE A 39 -3.79 0.43 1.88
C ILE A 39 -2.50 0.93 2.52
N THR A 40 -1.41 1.00 1.74
CA THR A 40 -0.11 1.46 2.20
C THR A 40 0.70 2.17 1.11
N THR A 41 1.66 3.00 1.53
CA THR A 41 2.62 3.66 0.63
C THR A 41 4.03 3.21 0.98
N PHE A 42 4.73 2.64 0.00
CA PHE A 42 6.15 2.30 0.09
C PHE A 42 6.96 3.38 -0.62
N LYS A 43 8.02 3.84 0.03
CA LYS A 43 9.00 4.74 -0.56
C LYS A 43 10.26 3.90 -0.73
N PHE A 44 10.93 4.00 -1.88
CA PHE A 44 12.15 3.27 -2.14
C PHE A 44 13.15 4.25 -2.73
N ASP A 45 14.28 4.49 -2.07
CA ASP A 45 15.27 5.50 -2.47
C ASP A 45 16.56 4.89 -3.07
N GLY A 46 16.55 3.59 -3.39
CA GLY A 46 17.71 2.88 -3.95
C GLY A 46 18.69 2.36 -2.91
N GLY A 47 18.53 2.72 -1.64
CA GLY A 47 19.19 2.05 -0.52
C GLY A 47 18.53 0.71 -0.19
N ALA A 48 19.25 -0.15 0.53
CA ALA A 48 18.65 -1.32 1.15
C ALA A 48 17.73 -0.85 2.30
N GLU A 49 16.46 -0.56 2.00
CA GLU A 49 15.45 -0.35 3.03
C GLU A 49 15.29 -1.64 3.84
N VAL A 50 15.92 -1.67 5.03
CA VAL A 50 15.97 -2.85 5.92
C VAL A 50 14.57 -3.31 6.35
N ASN A 51 13.56 -2.43 6.26
CA ASN A 51 12.20 -2.70 6.73
C ASN A 51 11.19 -3.04 5.63
N ILE A 52 11.58 -3.06 4.34
CA ILE A 52 10.62 -3.19 3.25
C ILE A 52 9.88 -4.54 3.30
N LEU A 53 10.62 -5.61 3.66
CA LEU A 53 10.07 -6.96 3.81
C LEU A 53 9.06 -7.04 4.96
N THR A 54 9.42 -6.57 6.15
CA THR A 54 8.50 -6.56 7.31
C THR A 54 7.24 -5.74 7.06
N ARG A 55 7.38 -4.60 6.36
CA ARG A 55 6.22 -3.78 5.97
C ARG A 55 5.33 -4.48 4.94
N LEU A 56 5.92 -5.25 4.03
CA LEU A 56 5.18 -6.05 3.06
C LEU A 56 4.47 -7.24 3.73
N GLU A 57 5.11 -7.91 4.68
CA GLU A 57 4.50 -8.97 5.49
C GLU A 57 3.27 -8.44 6.26
N ALA A 58 3.39 -7.29 6.91
CA ALA A 58 2.27 -6.63 7.58
C ALA A 58 1.14 -6.26 6.61
N PHE A 59 1.47 -5.78 5.41
CA PHE A 59 0.48 -5.51 4.37
C PHE A 59 -0.26 -6.78 3.92
N MET A 60 0.48 -7.87 3.67
CA MET A 60 -0.12 -9.15 3.27
C MET A 60 -1.01 -9.71 4.37
N HIS A 61 -0.59 -9.60 5.63
CA HIS A 61 -1.44 -9.95 6.76
C HIS A 61 -2.75 -9.15 6.76
N GLN A 62 -2.70 -7.83 6.55
CA GLN A 62 -3.89 -6.99 6.46
C GLN A 62 -4.79 -7.37 5.27
N ALA A 63 -4.20 -7.64 4.11
CA ALA A 63 -4.93 -8.05 2.91
C ALA A 63 -5.64 -9.40 3.11
N HIS A 64 -4.98 -10.37 3.75
CA HIS A 64 -5.62 -11.64 4.12
C HIS A 64 -6.79 -11.45 5.08
N GLN A 65 -6.67 -10.58 6.08
CA GLN A 65 -7.77 -10.26 6.98
C GLN A 65 -8.95 -9.57 6.26
N TYR A 66 -8.67 -8.78 5.24
CA TYR A 66 -9.71 -8.12 4.43
C TYR A 66 -10.48 -9.13 3.56
N VAL A 67 -9.81 -10.15 3.01
CA VAL A 67 -10.43 -11.19 2.15
C VAL A 67 -11.18 -12.25 2.95
N ASN A 68 -10.67 -12.62 4.13
CA ASN A 68 -11.26 -13.67 4.97
C ASN A 68 -12.37 -13.15 5.91
N ARG A 69 -12.90 -11.95 5.65
CA ARG A 69 -14.04 -11.35 6.35
C ARG A 69 -15.29 -11.42 5.50
#